data_AF-A0A1H5SAA8-F1
#
_entry.id   AF-A0A1H5SAA8-F1
#
_cell.length_a   1.000
_cell.length_b   1.000
_cell.length_c   1.000
_cell.angle_alpha   90.00
_cell.angle_beta   90.00
_cell.angle_gamma   90.00
#
_symmetry.space_group_name_H-M   'P 1'
#
loop_
_entity.id
_entity.type
_entity.pdbx_description
1 polymer ?
#
loop_
_entity_poly.entity_id
_entity_poly.type
_entity_poly.pdbx_seq_one_letter_code
_entity_poly.pdbx_strand_id
1 'polypeptide(L)'
;MEDKIINLIKSNKIVEAKIYILKKFFTNKKKYCYYMGLCYCAEKKFNDAIKYFEKAKRFGLEHYLVYYNLGTAYIEINDFYKAKINLLKSIELNKDYYNSYLNLAYIYIKENDLQSAYRIIKSVSCMINEPQLIKIEENIYKELIK
;
A
#
# COMPACT_ATOMS: atom_id res chain seq x y z
N MET A 1 -15.07 -4.70 -13.82
CA MET A 1 -16.13 -4.26 -12.85
C MET A 1 -15.51 -3.52 -11.67
N GLU A 2 -14.48 -4.10 -11.06
CA GLU A 2 -13.67 -3.47 -10.00
C GLU A 2 -12.95 -2.21 -10.52
N ASP A 3 -12.60 -2.22 -11.80
CA ASP A 3 -12.02 -1.10 -12.56
C ASP A 3 -12.89 0.15 -12.51
N LYS A 4 -14.22 0.00 -12.46
CA LYS A 4 -15.12 1.17 -12.38
C LYS A 4 -14.94 1.92 -11.06
N ILE A 5 -14.80 1.21 -9.94
CA ILE A 5 -14.58 1.84 -8.63
C ILE A 5 -13.23 2.54 -8.62
N ILE A 6 -12.18 1.85 -9.08
CA ILE A 6 -10.83 2.41 -9.13
C ILE A 6 -10.80 3.65 -10.03
N ASN A 7 -11.48 3.61 -11.19
CA ASN A 7 -11.56 4.77 -12.08
C ASN A 7 -12.31 5.93 -11.45
N LEU A 8 -13.44 5.69 -10.78
CA LEU A 8 -14.16 6.74 -10.06
C LEU A 8 -13.29 7.37 -8.97
N ILE A 9 -12.53 6.57 -8.22
CA ILE A 9 -11.59 7.07 -7.21
C ILE A 9 -10.50 7.92 -7.86
N LYS A 10 -9.87 7.43 -8.93
CA LYS A 10 -8.82 8.15 -9.66
C LYS A 10 -9.33 9.48 -10.27
N SER A 11 -10.58 9.52 -10.71
CA SER A 11 -11.24 10.74 -11.20
C SER A 11 -11.80 11.63 -10.09
N ASN A 12 -11.45 11.39 -8.82
CA ASN A 12 -11.91 12.12 -7.65
C ASN A 12 -13.44 12.13 -7.44
N LYS A 13 -14.15 11.16 -8.03
CA LYS A 13 -15.61 10.97 -7.93
C LYS A 13 -15.96 10.05 -6.76
N ILE A 14 -15.52 10.41 -5.55
CA ILE A 14 -15.57 9.53 -4.38
C ILE A 14 -17.00 9.21 -3.95
N VAL A 15 -17.92 10.17 -4.05
CA VAL A 15 -19.34 9.97 -3.70
C VAL A 15 -19.97 8.93 -4.63
N GLU A 16 -19.75 9.06 -5.94
CA GLU A 16 -20.23 8.07 -6.92
C GLU A 16 -19.64 6.68 -6.65
N ALA A 17 -18.35 6.61 -6.30
CA ALA A 17 -17.69 5.36 -5.93
C ALA A 17 -18.37 4.71 -4.71
N LYS A 18 -18.61 5.47 -3.63
CA LYS A 18 -19.28 4.98 -2.40
C LYS A 18 -20.70 4.48 -2.68
N ILE A 19 -21.49 5.21 -3.48
CA ILE A 19 -22.84 4.77 -3.89
C ILE A 19 -22.77 3.47 -4.69
N TYR A 20 -21.83 3.37 -5.62
CA TYR A 20 -21.66 2.16 -6.43
C TYR A 20 -21.22 0.96 -5.59
N ILE A 21 -20.27 1.15 -4.66
CA ILE A 21 -19.82 0.13 -3.71
C ILE A 21 -20.99 -0.36 -2.87
N LEU A 22 -21.80 0.54 -2.32
CA LEU A 22 -22.97 0.20 -1.54
C LEU A 22 -23.95 -0.66 -2.35
N LYS A 23 -24.30 -0.23 -3.57
CA LYS A 23 -25.23 -0.99 -4.43
C LYS A 23 -24.71 -2.37 -4.81
N LYS A 24 -23.41 -2.51 -5.08
CA LYS A 24 -22.83 -3.74 -5.66
C LYS A 24 -22.35 -4.74 -4.61
N PHE A 25 -21.82 -4.26 -3.49
CA PHE A 25 -21.14 -5.10 -2.51
C PHE A 25 -21.82 -5.10 -1.13
N PHE A 26 -23.05 -4.61 -1.00
CA PHE A 26 -23.79 -4.60 0.28
C PHE A 26 -23.74 -5.95 1.02
N THR A 27 -23.90 -7.07 0.30
CA THR A 27 -23.87 -8.42 0.87
C THR A 27 -22.46 -9.00 0.99
N ASN A 28 -21.49 -8.49 0.20
CA ASN A 28 -20.10 -8.93 0.22
C ASN A 28 -19.28 -8.02 1.16
N LYS A 29 -19.41 -8.28 2.47
CA LYS A 29 -18.81 -7.47 3.54
C LYS A 29 -17.30 -7.24 3.34
N LYS A 30 -16.56 -8.26 2.92
CA LYS A 30 -15.10 -8.16 2.76
C LYS A 30 -14.68 -7.24 1.62
N LYS A 31 -15.33 -7.36 0.44
CA LYS A 31 -15.10 -6.44 -0.70
C LYS A 31 -15.62 -5.03 -0.41
N TYR A 32 -16.80 -4.92 0.21
CA TYR A 32 -17.35 -3.63 0.65
C TYR A 32 -16.36 -2.87 1.52
N CYS A 33 -15.86 -3.53 2.58
CA CYS A 33 -14.91 -2.91 3.50
C CYS A 33 -13.60 -2.51 2.79
N TYR A 34 -13.08 -3.34 1.89
CA TYR A 34 -11.88 -3.00 1.13
C TYR A 34 -12.06 -1.74 0.27
N TYR A 35 -13.11 -1.68 -0.55
CA TYR A 35 -13.32 -0.52 -1.42
C TYR A 35 -13.68 0.75 -0.64
N MET A 36 -14.41 0.63 0.47
CA MET A 36 -14.62 1.77 1.37
C MET A 36 -13.29 2.29 1.92
N GLY A 37 -12.37 1.40 2.32
CA GLY A 37 -11.02 1.77 2.74
C GLY A 37 -10.27 2.55 1.66
N LEU A 38 -10.33 2.13 0.39
CA LEU A 38 -9.73 2.87 -0.73
C LEU A 38 -10.34 4.27 -0.89
N CYS A 39 -11.66 4.41 -0.75
CA CYS A 39 -12.30 5.72 -0.78
C CYS A 39 -11.82 6.63 0.35
N TYR A 40 -11.66 6.11 1.57
CA TYR A 40 -11.15 6.91 2.69
C TYR A 40 -9.67 7.30 2.51
N CYS A 41 -8.84 6.44 1.90
CA CYS A 41 -7.48 6.83 1.51
C CYS A 41 -7.50 8.00 0.52
N ALA A 42 -8.37 7.96 -0.49
CA ALA A 42 -8.50 9.05 -1.46
C ALA A 42 -8.98 10.37 -0.83
N GLU A 43 -9.79 10.29 0.24
CA GLU A 43 -10.20 11.44 1.06
C GLU A 43 -9.14 11.88 2.09
N LYS A 44 -7.97 11.24 2.12
CA LYS A 44 -6.91 11.44 3.14
C LYS A 44 -7.37 11.18 4.58
N LYS A 45 -8.44 10.41 4.76
CA LYS A 45 -8.98 9.97 6.06
C LYS A 45 -8.36 8.64 6.45
N PHE A 46 -7.07 8.65 6.74
CA PHE A 46 -6.29 7.43 6.90
C PHE A 46 -6.71 6.55 8.09
N ASN A 47 -7.12 7.14 9.21
CA ASN A 47 -7.66 6.39 10.35
C ASN A 47 -8.94 5.61 10.00
N ASP A 48 -9.83 6.21 9.22
CA ASP A 48 -11.03 5.52 8.72
C ASP A 48 -10.63 4.42 7.72
N ALA A 49 -9.70 4.70 6.81
CA ALA A 49 -9.20 3.72 5.85
C ALA A 49 -8.65 2.47 6.56
N ILE A 50 -7.80 2.66 7.57
CA ILE A 50 -7.27 1.58 8.42
C ILE A 50 -8.40 0.75 9.03
N LYS A 51 -9.39 1.41 9.64
CA LYS A 51 -10.55 0.72 10.25
C LYS A 51 -11.30 -0.15 9.24
N TYR A 52 -11.46 0.31 8.00
CA TYR A 52 -12.14 -0.44 6.96
C TYR A 52 -11.30 -1.57 6.38
N PHE A 53 -10.00 -1.38 6.19
CA PHE A 53 -9.12 -2.48 5.76
C PHE A 53 -8.98 -3.56 6.83
N GLU A 54 -8.89 -3.21 8.11
CA GLU A 54 -8.90 -4.17 9.22
C GLU A 54 -10.20 -4.98 9.26
N LYS A 55 -11.35 -4.35 8.98
CA LYS A 55 -12.62 -5.08 8.80
C LYS A 55 -12.58 -6.02 7.59
N ALA A 56 -12.01 -5.59 6.46
CA ALA A 56 -11.88 -6.44 5.28
C ALA A 56 -11.06 -7.70 5.60
N LYS A 57 -9.93 -7.55 6.30
CA LYS A 57 -9.10 -8.65 6.82
C LYS A 57 -9.89 -9.54 7.76
N ARG A 58 -10.62 -8.97 8.73
CA ARG A 58 -11.48 -9.73 9.67
C ARG A 58 -12.58 -10.53 8.97
N PHE A 59 -13.10 -10.06 7.84
CA PHE A 59 -14.04 -10.80 7.00
C PHE A 59 -13.36 -11.79 6.03
N GLY A 60 -12.06 -12.05 6.19
CA GLY A 60 -11.32 -13.05 5.43
C GLY A 60 -10.88 -12.59 4.04
N LEU A 61 -10.70 -11.28 3.81
CA LEU A 61 -9.99 -10.81 2.61
C LEU A 61 -8.48 -10.87 2.85
N GLU A 62 -7.90 -12.02 2.56
CA GLU A 62 -6.46 -12.22 2.57
C GLU A 62 -5.89 -11.98 1.17
N HIS A 63 -5.46 -10.74 0.92
CA HIS A 63 -4.92 -10.33 -0.37
C HIS A 63 -3.82 -9.30 -0.16
N TYR A 64 -2.71 -9.41 -0.88
CA TYR A 64 -1.54 -8.54 -0.70
C TYR A 64 -1.91 -7.05 -0.74
N LEU A 65 -2.82 -6.63 -1.65
CA LEU A 65 -3.30 -5.24 -1.71
C LEU A 65 -3.95 -4.72 -0.43
N VAL A 66 -4.60 -5.56 0.38
CA VAL A 66 -5.18 -5.11 1.67
C VAL A 66 -4.06 -4.71 2.61
N TYR A 67 -3.04 -5.56 2.72
CA TYR A 67 -1.87 -5.32 3.56
C TYR A 67 -1.02 -4.17 3.04
N TYR A 68 -0.81 -4.07 1.72
CA TYR A 68 -0.15 -2.92 1.11
C TYR A 68 -0.88 -1.61 1.46
N ASN A 69 -2.20 -1.54 1.26
CA ASN A 69 -2.97 -0.32 1.52
C ASN A 69 -3.03 0.01 3.02
N LEU A 70 -3.05 -0.99 3.92
CA LEU A 70 -2.85 -0.78 5.35
C LEU A 70 -1.47 -0.18 5.63
N GLY A 71 -0.42 -0.74 5.03
CA GLY A 71 0.93 -0.24 5.12
C GLY A 71 1.04 1.23 4.72
N THR A 72 0.50 1.57 3.55
CA THR A 72 0.43 2.96 3.06
C THR A 72 -0.35 3.86 4.01
N ALA A 73 -1.53 3.45 4.48
CA ALA A 73 -2.33 4.27 5.40
C ALA A 73 -1.63 4.48 6.76
N TYR A 74 -0.85 3.49 7.23
CA TYR A 74 -0.03 3.63 8.44
C TYR A 74 1.17 4.56 8.23
N ILE A 75 1.81 4.54 7.05
CA ILE A 75 2.85 5.53 6.68
C ILE A 75 2.30 6.95 6.80
N GLU A 76 1.10 7.19 6.26
CA GLU A 76 0.48 8.53 6.24
C GLU A 76 0.15 9.08 7.64
N ILE A 77 0.02 8.21 8.64
CA ILE A 77 -0.14 8.61 10.06
C ILE A 77 1.15 8.45 10.87
N ASN A 78 2.29 8.24 10.21
CA ASN A 78 3.62 8.03 10.80
C ASN A 78 3.73 6.84 11.77
N ASP A 79 2.83 5.85 11.70
CA ASP A 79 2.96 4.60 12.45
C ASP A 79 3.82 3.61 11.64
N PHE A 80 5.11 3.90 11.56
CA PHE A 80 6.08 3.12 10.77
C PHE A 80 6.19 1.68 11.22
N TYR A 81 6.00 1.40 12.52
CA TYR A 81 6.01 0.05 13.05
C TYR A 81 4.88 -0.80 12.44
N LYS A 82 3.62 -0.34 12.51
CA LYS A 82 2.51 -1.07 11.89
C LYS A 82 2.59 -1.07 10.37
N ALA A 83 3.12 0.00 9.77
CA ALA A 83 3.33 0.04 8.33
C ALA A 83 4.26 -1.09 7.86
N LYS A 84 5.43 -1.24 8.49
CA LYS A 84 6.39 -2.32 8.18
C LYS A 84 5.77 -3.70 8.27
N ILE A 85 5.04 -3.99 9.36
CA ILE A 85 4.37 -5.30 9.55
C ILE A 85 3.44 -5.62 8.37
N ASN A 86 2.62 -4.65 7.97
CA ASN A 86 1.67 -4.85 6.88
C ASN A 86 2.37 -4.94 5.52
N LEU A 87 3.42 -4.14 5.27
CA LEU A 87 4.18 -4.23 4.03
C LEU A 87 4.92 -5.56 3.89
N LEU A 88 5.51 -6.08 4.98
CA LEU A 88 6.12 -7.40 5.00
C LEU A 88 5.10 -8.51 4.71
N LYS A 89 3.88 -8.43 5.25
CA LYS A 89 2.82 -9.39 4.92
C LYS A 89 2.35 -9.27 3.47
N SER A 90 2.33 -8.06 2.91
CA SER A 90 2.06 -7.86 1.47
C SER A 90 3.12 -8.54 0.60
N ILE A 91 4.40 -8.40 0.95
CA ILE A 91 5.53 -9.06 0.27
C ILE A 91 5.44 -10.59 0.38
N GLU A 92 5.10 -11.11 1.56
CA GLU A 92 4.91 -12.54 1.78
C GLU A 92 3.84 -13.13 0.85
N LEU A 93 2.72 -12.41 0.68
CA LEU A 93 1.59 -12.83 -0.16
C LEU A 93 1.84 -12.61 -1.66
N ASN A 94 2.64 -11.62 -2.03
CA ASN A 94 3.02 -11.35 -3.41
C ASN A 94 4.42 -10.71 -3.50
N LYS A 95 5.42 -11.54 -3.81
CA LYS A 95 6.82 -11.14 -3.94
C LYS A 95 7.10 -10.25 -5.16
N ASP A 96 6.23 -10.28 -6.15
CA ASP A 96 6.41 -9.51 -7.40
C ASP A 96 5.84 -8.09 -7.29
N TYR A 97 5.10 -7.78 -6.20
CA TYR A 97 4.50 -6.47 -5.99
C TYR A 97 5.51 -5.47 -5.39
N TYR A 98 6.40 -4.96 -6.23
CA TYR A 98 7.50 -4.07 -5.87
C TYR A 98 7.11 -2.80 -5.09
N ASN A 99 5.88 -2.31 -5.23
CA ASN A 99 5.39 -1.15 -4.46
C ASN A 99 5.43 -1.39 -2.94
N SER A 100 5.28 -2.64 -2.48
CA SER A 100 5.42 -2.97 -1.05
C SER A 100 6.85 -2.72 -0.56
N TYR A 101 7.84 -3.09 -1.38
CA TYR A 101 9.25 -2.91 -1.07
C TYR A 101 9.66 -1.44 -1.16
N LEU A 102 9.12 -0.69 -2.13
CA LEU A 102 9.31 0.76 -2.23
C LEU A 102 8.84 1.48 -0.96
N ASN A 103 7.63 1.17 -0.50
CA ASN A 103 7.11 1.75 0.75
C ASN A 103 7.94 1.33 1.97
N LEU A 104 8.45 0.10 1.97
CA LEU A 104 9.30 -0.37 3.07
C LEU A 104 10.66 0.33 3.08
N ALA A 105 11.29 0.52 1.91
CA ALA A 105 12.51 1.31 1.77
C ALA A 105 12.30 2.78 2.14
N TYR A 106 11.17 3.38 1.76
CA TYR A 106 10.79 4.72 2.17
C TYR A 106 10.77 4.87 3.70
N ILE A 107 10.21 3.90 4.42
CA ILE A 107 10.21 3.92 5.89
C ILE A 107 11.65 3.87 6.43
N TYR A 108 12.50 2.98 5.91
CA TYR A 108 13.90 2.91 6.36
C TYR A 108 14.68 4.21 6.10
N ILE A 109 14.44 4.87 4.96
CA ILE A 109 15.00 6.20 4.68
C ILE A 109 14.53 7.22 5.73
N LYS A 110 13.24 7.21 6.09
CA LYS A 110 12.70 8.11 7.13
C LYS A 110 13.26 7.87 8.52
N GLU A 111 13.71 6.65 8.80
CA GLU A 111 14.39 6.29 10.05
C GLU A 111 15.92 6.49 9.98
N ASN A 112 16.45 7.03 8.87
CA ASN A 112 17.88 7.14 8.58
C ASN A 112 18.63 5.80 8.51
N ASP A 113 17.93 4.68 8.34
CA ASP A 113 18.52 3.36 8.09
C ASP A 113 18.72 3.13 6.58
N LEU A 114 19.65 3.89 6.00
CA LEU A 114 19.97 3.81 4.56
C LEU A 114 20.50 2.42 4.17
N GLN A 115 21.12 1.69 5.10
CA GLN A 115 21.65 0.34 4.85
C GLN A 115 20.52 -0.65 4.59
N SER A 116 19.49 -0.67 5.45
CA SER A 116 18.32 -1.53 5.24
C SER A 116 17.53 -1.10 4.00
N ALA A 117 17.40 0.20 3.76
CA ALA A 117 16.76 0.72 2.55
C ALA A 117 17.44 0.21 1.27
N TYR A 118 18.77 0.34 1.19
CA TYR A 118 19.57 -0.12 0.05
C TYR A 118 19.41 -1.63 -0.19
N ARG A 119 19.54 -2.44 0.87
CA ARG A 119 19.40 -3.91 0.77
C ARG A 119 18.06 -4.32 0.16
N ILE A 120 16.98 -3.68 0.59
CA ILE A 120 15.63 -3.98 0.11
C ILE A 120 15.46 -3.57 -1.34
N ILE A 121 15.83 -2.34 -1.70
CA ILE A 121 15.72 -1.87 -3.09
C ILE A 121 16.56 -2.72 -4.03
N LYS A 122 17.81 -3.03 -3.66
CA LYS A 122 18.70 -3.89 -4.43
C LYS A 122 18.12 -5.28 -4.66
N SER A 123 17.50 -5.88 -3.64
CA SER A 123 16.89 -7.19 -3.80
C SER A 123 15.80 -7.20 -4.87
N VAL A 124 15.04 -6.10 -4.99
CA VAL A 124 13.91 -5.99 -5.93
C VAL A 124 14.35 -5.53 -7.31
N SER A 125 15.27 -4.57 -7.41
CA SER A 125 15.83 -4.13 -8.70
C SER A 125 16.51 -5.27 -9.47
N CYS A 126 17.13 -6.21 -8.76
CA CYS A 126 17.70 -7.41 -9.37
C CYS A 126 16.64 -8.38 -9.89
N MET A 127 15.45 -8.43 -9.27
CA MET A 127 14.35 -9.30 -9.69
C MET A 127 13.49 -8.66 -10.79
N ILE A 128 13.34 -7.34 -10.74
CA ILE A 128 12.41 -6.57 -11.55
C ILE A 128 13.21 -5.47 -12.23
N ASN A 129 13.41 -5.63 -13.54
CA ASN A 129 14.17 -4.71 -14.39
C ASN A 129 13.36 -3.43 -14.71
N GLU A 130 12.98 -2.70 -13.67
CA GLU A 130 12.27 -1.43 -13.75
C GLU A 130 13.26 -0.26 -13.61
N PRO A 131 13.43 0.59 -14.64
CA PRO A 131 14.42 1.67 -14.63
C PRO A 131 14.30 2.62 -13.43
N GLN A 132 13.09 2.81 -12.91
CA GLN A 132 12.85 3.65 -11.74
C GLN A 132 13.48 3.05 -10.46
N LEU A 133 13.45 1.73 -10.29
CA LEU A 133 14.03 1.06 -9.12
C LEU A 133 15.55 1.18 -9.13
N ILE A 134 16.18 1.00 -10.30
CA ILE A 134 17.63 1.16 -10.48
C ILE A 134 18.06 2.58 -10.09
N LYS A 135 17.33 3.60 -10.53
CA LYS A 135 17.62 5.00 -10.18
C LYS A 135 17.50 5.27 -8.67
N ILE A 136 16.50 4.67 -8.01
CA ILE A 136 16.35 4.77 -6.55
C ILE A 136 17.53 4.09 -5.85
N GLU A 137 17.92 2.89 -6.31
CA GLU A 137 19.07 2.16 -5.77
C GLU A 137 20.36 2.99 -5.83
N GLU A 138 20.67 3.55 -7.00
CA GLU A 138 21.88 4.35 -7.23
C GLU A 138 21.92 5.60 -6.32
N ASN A 139 20.76 6.24 -6.12
CA ASN A 139 20.67 7.42 -5.26
C ASN A 139 20.95 7.07 -3.79
N ILE A 140 20.34 5.99 -3.28
CA ILE A 140 20.60 5.52 -1.90
C ILE A 140 22.07 5.12 -1.75
N TYR A 141 22.64 4.42 -2.72
CA TYR A 141 24.05 4.02 -2.69
C TYR A 141 25.01 5.22 -2.66
N LYS A 142 24.74 6.26 -3.47
CA LYS A 142 25.53 7.50 -3.47
C LYS A 142 25.49 8.22 -2.14
N GLU A 143 24.36 8.18 -1.44
CA GLU A 143 24.24 8.76 -0.09
C GLU A 143 24.97 7.93 0.97
N LEU A 144 24.99 6.59 0.83
CA LEU A 144 25.67 5.68 1.76
C LEU A 144 27.20 5.82 1.79
N ILE A 145 27.81 6.26 0.69
CA ILE A 145 29.27 6.37 0.54
C ILE A 145 29.82 7.80 0.75
N LYS A 146 28.95 8.76 1.05
CA LYS A 146 29.34 10.12 1.44
C LYS A 146 29.72 10.18 2.92
#